data_AF-A0A2T0YC75-F1
#
_entry.id   AF-A0A2T0YC75-F1
#
_cell.length_a   1.000
_cell.length_b   1.000
_cell.length_c   1.000
_cell.angle_alpha   90.00
_cell.angle_beta   90.00
_cell.angle_gamma   90.00
#
_symmetry.space_group_name_H-M   'P 1'
#
loop_
_entity.id
_entity.type
_entity.pdbx_description
1 polymer ?
#
loop_
_entity_poly.entity_id
_entity_poly.type
_entity_poly.pdbx_seq_one_letter_code
_entity_poly.pdbx_strand_id
1 'polypeptide(L)' 'MVRKIRAKLVLQLRAEGLSGRVIAASQGMSRKSVTAVLEAADAAGVGWDDVADHPDAEVYELL' A
#
# COMPACT_ATOMS: atom_id res chain seq x y z
N MET A 1 16.07 13.10 3.68
CA MET A 1 14.77 12.58 4.14
C MET A 1 14.27 11.59 3.10
N VAL A 2 14.20 10.30 3.42
CA VAL A 2 13.73 9.28 2.47
C VAL A 2 12.21 9.41 2.34
N ARG A 3 11.70 9.59 1.11
CA ARG A 3 10.24 9.59 0.88
C ARG A 3 9.72 8.17 1.13
N LYS A 4 8.85 8.02 2.12
CA LYS A 4 8.05 6.79 2.32
C LYS A 4 7.18 6.55 1.08
N ILE A 5 6.96 5.28 0.71
CA ILE A 5 6.01 4.94 -0.37
C ILE A 5 4.58 5.35 0.04
N ARG A 6 3.68 5.59 -0.91
CA ARG A 6 2.28 5.89 -0.58
C ARG A 6 1.52 4.59 -0.29
N ALA A 7 1.69 4.02 0.90
CA ALA A 7 1.16 2.71 1.27
C ALA A 7 -0.37 2.67 1.22
N LYS A 8 -1.05 3.68 1.77
CA LYS A 8 -2.52 3.81 1.72
C LYS A 8 -3.06 3.73 0.29
N LEU A 9 -2.43 4.43 -0.66
CA LEU A 9 -2.81 4.38 -2.07
C LEU A 9 -2.59 2.98 -2.69
N VAL A 10 -1.52 2.27 -2.30
CA VAL A 10 -1.28 0.89 -2.76
C VAL A 10 -2.41 -0.03 -2.32
N LEU A 11 -2.87 0.09 -1.07
CA LEU A 11 -3.98 -0.70 -0.53
C LEU A 11 -5.30 -0.36 -1.22
N GLN A 12 -5.58 0.93 -1.44
CA GLN A 12 -6.76 1.39 -2.18
C GLN A 12 -6.82 0.76 -3.58
N LEU A 13 -5.76 0.91 -4.38
CA LEU A 13 -5.72 0.40 -5.74
C LEU A 13 -5.77 -1.14 -5.80
N ARG A 14 -5.24 -1.81 -4.77
CA ARG A 14 -5.37 -3.27 -4.65
C ARG A 14 -6.82 -3.69 -4.40
N ALA A 15 -7.56 -2.97 -3.57
CA ALA A 15 -8.99 -3.19 -3.35
C ALA A 15 -9.84 -2.90 -4.59
N GLU A 16 -9.40 -1.96 -5.44
CA GLU A 16 -9.98 -1.71 -6.77
C GLU A 16 -9.62 -2.80 -7.81
N GLY A 17 -8.86 -3.83 -7.43
CA GLY A 17 -8.53 -4.99 -8.25
C GLY A 17 -7.24 -4.87 -9.06
N LEU A 18 -6.45 -3.80 -8.88
CA LEU A 18 -5.19 -3.66 -9.60
C LEU A 18 -4.11 -4.58 -8.99
N SER A 19 -3.36 -5.24 -9.87
CA SER A 19 -2.18 -6.00 -9.46
C SER A 19 -1.05 -5.07 -9.00
N GLY A 20 -0.20 -5.54 -8.08
CA GLY A 20 0.97 -4.78 -7.62
C GLY A 20 1.90 -4.32 -8.76
N ARG A 21 1.97 -5.09 -9.86
CA ARG A 21 2.71 -4.70 -11.07
C ARG A 21 2.10 -3.47 -11.76
N VAL A 22 0.77 -3.45 -11.91
CA VAL A 22 0.05 -2.33 -12.53
C VAL A 22 0.11 -1.09 -11.62
N ILE A 23 -0.01 -1.27 -10.31
CA ILE A 23 0.15 -0.19 -9.32
C ILE A 23 1.54 0.44 -9.44
N ALA A 24 2.60 -0.37 -9.42
CA ALA A 24 3.97 0.14 -9.53
C ALA A 24 4.19 0.95 -10.82
N ALA A 25 3.72 0.43 -11.96
CA ALA A 25 3.86 1.08 -13.25
C ALA A 25 3.07 2.40 -13.35
N SER A 26 1.78 2.38 -12.97
CA SER A 26 0.89 3.54 -13.07
C SER A 26 1.23 4.66 -12.09
N GLN A 27 1.79 4.31 -10.92
CA GLN A 27 2.12 5.27 -9.86
C GLN A 27 3.60 5.70 -9.85
N GLY A 28 4.41 5.21 -10.78
CA GLY A 28 5.85 5.49 -10.82
C GLY A 28 6.59 5.00 -9.56
N MET A 29 6.12 3.90 -8.97
CA MET A 29 6.66 3.34 -7.73
C MET A 29 7.57 2.14 -8.01
N SER A 30 8.51 1.89 -7.09
CA SER A 30 9.31 0.68 -7.12
C SER A 30 8.43 -0.56 -6.92
N ARG A 31 8.56 -1.54 -7.81
CA ARG A 31 7.91 -2.85 -7.69
C ARG A 31 8.22 -3.52 -6.34
N LYS A 32 9.48 -3.47 -5.91
CA LYS A 32 9.91 -4.04 -4.62
C LYS A 32 9.17 -3.38 -3.45
N SER A 33 9.01 -2.07 -3.48
CA SER A 33 8.33 -1.33 -2.41
C SER A 33 6.82 -1.59 -2.39
N VAL A 34 6.19 -1.72 -3.57
CA VAL A 34 4.77 -2.11 -3.67
C VAL A 34 4.57 -3.52 -3.13
N THR A 35 5.43 -4.48 -3.51
CA THR A 35 5.38 -5.84 -2.98
C THR A 35 5.51 -5.86 -1.46
N ALA A 36 6.48 -5.12 -0.89
CA ALA A 36 6.67 -5.06 0.56
C ALA A 36 5.43 -4.52 1.31
N VAL A 37 4.74 -3.51 0.77
CA VAL A 37 3.49 -3.01 1.36
C VAL A 37 2.39 -4.07 1.33
N LEU A 38 2.24 -4.78 0.21
CA LEU A 38 1.21 -5.82 0.08
C LEU A 38 1.50 -7.01 0.99
N GLU A 39 2.77 -7.44 1.09
CA GLU A 39 3.17 -8.52 2.00
C GLU A 39 2.98 -8.14 3.47
N ALA A 40 3.29 -6.89 3.85
CA ALA A 40 3.04 -6.39 5.20
C ALA A 40 1.55 -6.36 5.53
N ALA A 41 0.73 -5.89 4.60
CA ALA A 41 -0.73 -5.87 4.74
C ALA A 41 -1.33 -7.27 4.88
N ASP A 42 -0.89 -8.21 4.03
CA ASP A 42 -1.31 -9.61 4.08
C ASP A 42 -0.88 -10.27 5.41
N ALA A 43 0.32 -9.95 5.92
CA ALA A 43 0.81 -10.46 7.21
C ALA A 43 0.08 -9.86 8.42
N ALA A 44 -0.30 -8.59 8.35
CA ALA A 44 -1.07 -7.91 9.39
C ALA A 44 -2.58 -8.23 9.32
N GLY A 45 -3.05 -8.82 8.21
CA GLY A 45 -4.48 -9.03 7.96
C GLY A 45 -5.24 -7.72 7.71
N VAL A 46 -4.54 -6.68 7.26
CA VAL A 46 -5.06 -5.31 7.07
C VAL A 46 -5.42 -5.10 5.60
N GLY A 47 -6.68 -4.76 5.35
CA GLY A 47 -7.21 -4.41 4.04
C GLY A 47 -7.41 -2.91 3.85
N TRP A 48 -8.01 -2.53 2.72
CA TRP A 48 -8.39 -1.13 2.46
C TRP A 48 -9.43 -0.62 3.47
N ASP A 49 -10.41 -1.43 3.83
CA ASP A 49 -11.49 -1.03 4.73
C ASP A 49 -10.98 -0.68 6.13
N ASP A 50 -9.88 -1.30 6.57
CA ASP A 50 -9.23 -1.03 7.86
C ASP A 50 -8.45 0.29 7.87
N VAL A 51 -8.07 0.83 6.70
CA VAL A 51 -7.21 2.02 6.58
C VAL A 51 -7.88 3.21 5.92
N ALA A 52 -9.10 3.03 5.39
CA ALA A 52 -9.82 4.03 4.60
C ALA A 52 -9.97 5.36 5.36
N ASP A 53 -10.24 5.29 6.66
CA ASP A 53 -10.43 6.46 7.53
C ASP A 53 -9.15 6.91 8.27
N HIS A 54 -8.04 6.18 8.12
CA HIS A 54 -6.77 6.48 8.78
C HIS A 54 -5.87 7.39 7.93
N PRO A 55 -5.14 8.35 8.51
CA PRO A 55 -4.13 9.13 7.78
C PRO A 55 -2.96 8.24 7.35
N ASP A 56 -2.25 8.62 6.28
CA ASP A 56 -1.10 7.89 5.73
C ASP A 56 -0.03 7.53 6.79
N ALA A 57 0.14 8.37 7.81
CA ALA A 57 1.09 8.12 8.89
C ALA A 57 0.68 6.92 9.76
N GLU A 58 -0.61 6.79 10.08
CA GLU A 58 -1.14 5.68 10.89
C GLU A 58 -1.17 4.37 10.09
N VAL A 59 -1.43 4.44 8.78
CA VAL A 59 -1.37 3.25 7.90
C VAL A 59 0.00 2.58 7.95
N TYR A 60 1.07 3.35 8.14
CA TYR A 60 2.41 2.79 8.28
C TYR A 60 2.67 2.07 9.60
N GLU A 61 1.92 2.37 10.65
CA GLU A 61 2.05 1.71 11.95
C GLU A 61 1.21 0.42 11.99
N LEU A 62 0.27 0.24 11.05
CA LEU A 62 -0.58 -0.94 10.89
C LEU A 62 0.03 -2.02 9.98
N LEU A 63 1.08 -1.68 9.23
CA LEU A 63 1.78 -2.53 8.26
C LEU A 63 3.14 -2.98 8.80
#